data_AF-A0A6V8MDF7-F1
#
_entry.id   AF-A0A6V8MDF7-F1
#
_cell.length_a   1.000
_cell.length_b   1.000
_cell.length_c   1.000
_cell.angle_alpha   90.00
_cell.angle_beta   90.00
_cell.angle_gamma   90.00
#
_symmetry.space_group_name_H-M   'P 1'
#
loop_
_entity.id
_entity.type
_entity.pdbx_description
1 polymer ?
#
loop_
_entity_poly.entity_id
_entity_poly.type
_entity_poly.pdbx_seq_one_letter_code
_entity_poly.pdbx_strand_id
1 'polypeptide(L)'
;MTANRGYTLVELVLVILIFSIVMLLISSSFNRILASSSVLAKAAETDIGGLIGLEVLRSDLELAGFGLPWQLPANFTYSEAGCPGDCNEYHDADSPDKVPRPVVVGDNKGFNGSDYLVLKGTALGMSTTSRRWAYLNYSSTGTVIKQSGAGSELLLGSGERALVIKQSGTSDGKVSRKLVTVAGGSSFTLVFSTPLAESFLPSAATDNFLVYGVAPPDKDPLEFPFNRADYYLNRTDDIPSYCAGVDRNRGTGVLYKKVISHNSTTHFAYPLLDCVADLQVVFFLDTGGTGAGDYHTGSELFVKGVYSAGDLRDQIKEIRIYILAQQGRKDLSYLYPVVDPERAIVVGDRGLAPELSGVWSAARLSSQISPDWRHYHWKLFSIVVQPGNL
;
A
#
# COMPACT_ATOMS: atom_id res chain seq x y z
N MET A 1 -82.53 -15.76 -20.18
CA MET A 1 -81.99 -17.12 -20.00
C MET A 1 -80.48 -17.06 -20.21
N THR A 2 -79.72 -16.91 -19.13
CA THR A 2 -78.25 -16.90 -19.17
C THR A 2 -77.76 -18.34 -19.12
N ALA A 3 -77.14 -18.80 -20.20
CA ALA A 3 -76.55 -20.14 -20.27
C ALA A 3 -75.34 -20.21 -19.31
N ASN A 4 -75.50 -20.90 -18.17
CA ASN A 4 -74.38 -21.29 -17.33
C ASN A 4 -73.56 -22.36 -18.06
N ARG A 5 -72.48 -21.95 -18.71
CA ARG A 5 -71.48 -22.86 -19.28
C ARG A 5 -70.62 -23.42 -18.16
N GLY A 6 -70.77 -24.71 -17.86
CA GLY A 6 -69.86 -25.44 -16.98
C GLY A 6 -68.53 -25.70 -17.69
N TYR A 7 -67.41 -25.45 -17.01
CA TYR A 7 -66.08 -25.76 -17.53
C TYR A 7 -65.91 -27.27 -17.69
N THR A 8 -65.34 -27.70 -18.82
CA THR A 8 -65.06 -29.12 -19.06
C THR A 8 -63.74 -29.52 -18.40
N LEU A 9 -63.63 -30.76 -17.92
CA LEU A 9 -62.40 -31.28 -17.30
C LEU A 9 -61.18 -31.16 -18.25
N VAL A 10 -61.41 -31.29 -19.56
CA VAL A 10 -60.40 -31.12 -20.61
C VAL A 10 -59.85 -29.69 -20.65
N GLU A 11 -60.72 -28.69 -20.47
CA GLU A 11 -60.32 -27.27 -20.45
C GLU A 11 -59.44 -26.95 -19.24
N LEU A 12 -59.76 -27.53 -18.08
CA LEU A 12 -58.95 -27.36 -16.86
C LEU A 12 -57.56 -28.02 -17.00
N VAL A 13 -57.48 -29.21 -17.61
CA VAL A 13 -56.20 -29.89 -17.88
C VAL A 13 -55.35 -29.10 -18.88
N LEU A 14 -55.97 -28.56 -19.94
CA LEU A 14 -55.27 -27.72 -20.93
C LEU A 14 -54.69 -26.44 -20.29
N VAL A 15 -55.45 -25.78 -19.41
CA VAL A 15 -54.97 -24.57 -18.72
C VAL A 15 -53.79 -24.88 -17.79
N ILE A 16 -53.84 -25.97 -17.02
CA ILE A 16 -52.72 -26.38 -16.16
C ILE A 16 -51.48 -26.72 -16.99
N LEU A 17 -51.64 -27.41 -18.11
CA LEU A 17 -50.53 -27.74 -19.01
C LEU A 17 -49.86 -26.48 -19.57
N ILE A 18 -50.66 -25.56 -20.12
CA ILE A 18 -50.15 -24.30 -20.68
C ILE A 18 -49.49 -23.46 -19.59
N PHE A 19 -50.11 -23.34 -18.42
CA PHE A 19 -49.55 -22.59 -17.30
C PHE A 19 -48.23 -23.18 -16.80
N SER A 20 -48.12 -24.51 -16.77
CA SER A 20 -46.89 -25.20 -16.37
C SER A 20 -45.74 -24.90 -17.35
N ILE A 21 -46.01 -24.94 -18.66
CA ILE A 21 -45.01 -24.61 -19.69
C ILE A 21 -44.57 -23.14 -19.56
N VAL A 22 -45.52 -22.23 -19.38
CA VAL A 22 -45.23 -20.80 -19.20
C VAL A 22 -44.41 -20.55 -17.93
N MET A 23 -44.75 -21.19 -16.82
CA MET A 23 -44.00 -21.08 -15.57
C MET A 23 -42.56 -21.61 -15.69
N LEU A 24 -42.34 -22.70 -16.44
CA LEU A 24 -40.98 -23.20 -16.70
C LEU A 24 -40.15 -22.20 -17.51
N LEU A 25 -40.75 -21.58 -18.54
CA LEU A 25 -40.07 -20.55 -19.34
C LEU A 25 -39.72 -19.31 -18.51
N ILE A 26 -40.67 -18.84 -17.68
CA ILE A 26 -40.46 -17.71 -16.77
C ILE A 26 -39.38 -18.03 -15.74
N SER A 27 -39.43 -19.22 -15.12
CA SER A 27 -38.43 -19.66 -14.14
C SER A 27 -37.02 -19.69 -14.74
N SER A 28 -36.86 -20.24 -15.94
CA SER A 28 -35.56 -20.27 -16.62
C SER A 28 -35.02 -18.86 -16.92
N SER A 29 -35.89 -17.93 -17.31
CA SER A 29 -35.54 -16.54 -17.59
C SER A 29 -35.19 -15.79 -16.30
N PHE A 30 -35.97 -15.98 -15.24
CA PHE A 30 -35.72 -15.40 -13.93
C PHE A 30 -34.38 -15.87 -13.35
N ASN A 31 -34.06 -17.16 -13.45
CA ASN A 31 -32.77 -17.69 -13.00
C ASN A 31 -31.59 -17.06 -13.75
N ARG A 32 -31.72 -16.83 -15.07
CA ARG A 32 -30.69 -16.12 -15.85
C ARG A 32 -30.52 -14.67 -15.42
N ILE A 33 -31.63 -13.96 -15.19
CA ILE A 33 -31.62 -12.57 -14.73
C ILE A 33 -31.00 -12.47 -13.34
N LEU A 34 -31.36 -13.38 -12.42
CA LEU A 34 -30.77 -13.45 -11.09
C LEU A 34 -29.26 -13.69 -11.18
N ALA A 35 -28.83 -14.68 -11.97
CA ALA A 35 -27.41 -14.99 -12.13
C ALA A 35 -26.64 -13.76 -12.66
N SER A 36 -27.12 -13.12 -13.72
CA SER A 36 -26.49 -11.92 -14.29
C SER A 36 -26.48 -10.72 -13.32
N SER A 37 -27.61 -10.40 -12.69
CA SER A 37 -27.72 -9.34 -11.68
C SER A 37 -26.72 -9.55 -10.55
N SER A 38 -26.57 -10.81 -10.14
CA SER A 38 -25.70 -11.17 -9.04
C SER A 38 -24.20 -11.12 -9.41
N VAL A 39 -23.83 -11.29 -10.69
CA VAL A 39 -22.47 -11.04 -11.20
C VAL A 39 -22.20 -9.53 -11.23
N LEU A 40 -23.14 -8.74 -11.77
CA LEU A 40 -23.02 -7.27 -11.87
C LEU A 40 -22.90 -6.60 -10.50
N ALA A 41 -23.73 -7.02 -9.53
CA ALA A 41 -23.67 -6.49 -8.17
C ALA A 41 -22.31 -6.75 -7.53
N LYS A 42 -21.74 -7.95 -7.72
CA LYS A 42 -20.42 -8.30 -7.19
C LYS A 42 -19.29 -7.57 -7.91
N ALA A 43 -19.38 -7.36 -9.23
CA ALA A 43 -18.41 -6.55 -9.96
C ALA A 43 -18.38 -5.11 -9.43
N ALA A 44 -19.55 -4.50 -9.21
CA ALA A 44 -19.66 -3.15 -8.66
C ALA A 44 -19.09 -3.04 -7.24
N GLU A 45 -19.38 -4.03 -6.37
CA GLU A 45 -18.83 -4.10 -5.01
C GLU A 45 -17.29 -4.17 -5.03
N THR A 46 -16.72 -5.06 -5.86
CA THR A 46 -15.26 -5.19 -5.99
C THR A 46 -14.60 -3.93 -6.57
N ASP A 47 -15.29 -3.21 -7.47
CA ASP A 47 -14.77 -1.97 -8.03
C ASP A 47 -14.72 -0.83 -7.00
N ILE A 48 -15.78 -0.68 -6.20
CA ILE A 48 -15.82 0.35 -5.14
C ILE A 48 -14.80 0.03 -4.04
N GLY A 49 -14.76 -1.23 -3.58
CA GLY A 49 -13.80 -1.66 -2.56
C GLY A 49 -12.37 -1.47 -3.03
N GLY A 50 -12.08 -1.85 -4.27
CA GLY A 50 -10.77 -1.66 -4.87
C GLY A 50 -10.36 -0.21 -4.99
N LEU A 51 -11.25 0.69 -5.40
CA LEU A 51 -10.92 2.12 -5.49
C LEU A 51 -10.45 2.68 -4.14
N ILE A 52 -11.14 2.36 -3.04
CA ILE A 52 -10.79 2.87 -1.71
C ILE A 52 -9.43 2.32 -1.25
N GLY A 53 -9.20 1.01 -1.41
CA GLY A 53 -7.95 0.38 -1.02
C GLY A 53 -6.74 0.92 -1.81
N LEU A 54 -6.94 1.18 -3.11
CA LEU A 54 -5.92 1.72 -4.00
C LEU A 54 -5.63 3.20 -3.74
N GLU A 55 -6.62 4.00 -3.32
CA GLU A 55 -6.38 5.39 -2.90
C GLU A 55 -5.57 5.49 -1.60
N VAL A 56 -5.75 4.54 -0.67
CA VAL A 56 -4.89 4.45 0.52
C VAL A 56 -3.45 4.19 0.09
N LEU A 57 -3.20 3.20 -0.76
CA LEU A 57 -1.87 2.92 -1.30
C LEU A 57 -1.26 4.13 -2.04
N ARG A 58 -2.05 4.79 -2.91
CA ARG A 58 -1.62 6.00 -3.62
C ARG A 58 -1.21 7.12 -2.66
N SER A 59 -2.03 7.39 -1.63
CA SER A 59 -1.74 8.42 -0.63
C SER A 59 -0.49 8.08 0.18
N ASP A 60 -0.28 6.81 0.55
CA ASP A 60 0.91 6.39 1.29
C ASP A 60 2.18 6.50 0.44
N LEU A 61 2.10 6.28 -0.87
CA LEU A 61 3.23 6.51 -1.81
C LEU A 61 3.60 7.99 -1.90
N GLU A 62 2.63 8.90 -1.94
CA GLU A 62 2.89 10.34 -1.95
C GLU A 62 3.55 10.84 -0.66
N LEU A 63 3.23 10.17 0.46
CA LEU A 63 3.75 10.47 1.80
C LEU A 63 5.02 9.68 2.15
N ALA A 64 5.48 8.79 1.28
CA ALA A 64 6.74 8.09 1.47
C ALA A 64 7.89 9.10 1.60
N GLY A 65 8.78 8.89 2.57
CA GLY A 65 9.86 9.84 2.87
C GLY A 65 9.47 11.03 3.76
N PHE A 66 8.18 11.27 4.01
CA PHE A 66 7.74 12.37 4.88
C PHE A 66 8.27 12.17 6.31
N GLY A 67 8.92 13.20 6.84
CA GLY A 67 9.48 13.19 8.20
C GLY A 67 10.68 12.25 8.40
N LEU A 68 11.28 11.68 7.34
CA LEU A 68 12.47 10.86 7.48
C LEU A 68 13.74 11.72 7.72
N PRO A 69 14.63 11.29 8.63
CA PRO A 69 15.93 11.93 8.77
C PRO A 69 16.83 11.56 7.58
N TRP A 70 17.60 12.53 7.11
CA TRP A 70 18.57 12.36 6.03
C TRP A 70 19.99 12.13 6.56
N GLN A 71 20.22 12.51 7.81
CA GLN A 71 21.46 12.34 8.52
C GLN A 71 21.17 11.92 9.96
N LEU A 72 21.96 10.97 10.45
CA LEU A 72 21.89 10.49 11.82
C LEU A 72 23.14 10.95 12.60
N PRO A 73 23.05 11.18 13.92
CA PRO A 73 24.22 11.46 14.74
C PRO A 73 25.26 10.33 14.67
N ALA A 74 26.53 10.66 14.93
CA ALA A 74 27.58 9.66 15.02
C ALA A 74 27.26 8.61 16.09
N ASN A 75 27.55 7.34 15.80
CA ASN A 75 27.26 6.18 16.67
C ASN A 75 25.78 5.93 16.97
N PHE A 76 24.86 6.57 16.22
CA PHE A 76 23.44 6.29 16.36
C PHE A 76 23.13 4.84 15.95
N THR A 77 22.26 4.19 16.70
CA THR A 77 21.76 2.84 16.45
C THR A 77 20.28 2.82 16.80
N TYR A 78 19.51 2.13 15.98
CA TYR A 78 18.12 1.80 16.25
C TYR A 78 17.88 0.37 15.77
N SER A 79 16.80 -0.26 16.24
CA SER A 79 16.37 -1.56 15.75
C SER A 79 15.06 -1.36 15.02
N GLU A 80 14.98 -1.85 13.79
CA GLU A 80 13.68 -2.01 13.13
C GLU A 80 12.98 -3.23 13.73
N ALA A 81 11.65 -3.18 13.82
CA ALA A 81 10.92 -4.34 14.31
C ALA A 81 11.11 -5.50 13.32
N GLY A 82 11.31 -6.71 13.85
CA GLY A 82 11.28 -7.91 13.04
C GLY A 82 9.92 -8.07 12.35
N CYS A 83 9.88 -8.73 11.21
CA CYS A 83 8.64 -9.27 10.65
C CYS A 83 8.73 -10.79 10.46
N PRO A 84 7.59 -11.50 10.43
CA PRO A 84 7.53 -12.91 10.03
C PRO A 84 8.12 -13.08 8.62
N GLY A 85 9.26 -13.76 8.53
CA GLY A 85 10.09 -13.89 7.32
C GLY A 85 11.50 -13.32 7.52
N ASP A 86 12.42 -13.59 6.59
CA ASP A 86 13.73 -12.93 6.58
C ASP A 86 13.57 -11.52 6.01
N CYS A 87 13.17 -10.57 6.86
CA CYS A 87 12.91 -9.19 6.48
C CYS A 87 14.15 -8.29 6.51
N ASN A 88 15.33 -8.85 6.75
CA ASN A 88 16.56 -8.09 6.93
C ASN A 88 16.95 -7.32 5.66
N GLU A 89 16.48 -7.76 4.48
CA GLU A 89 16.67 -7.04 3.21
C GLU A 89 15.97 -5.66 3.18
N TYR A 90 14.93 -5.48 3.99
CA TYR A 90 14.18 -4.23 4.08
C TYR A 90 14.65 -3.32 5.23
N HIS A 91 15.56 -3.79 6.08
CA HIS A 91 16.05 -3.04 7.24
C HIS A 91 17.21 -2.13 6.84
N ASP A 92 17.15 -0.89 7.30
CA ASP A 92 18.22 0.10 7.14
C ASP A 92 19.06 0.22 8.41
N ALA A 93 18.60 -0.28 9.55
CA ALA A 93 19.38 -0.33 10.79
C ALA A 93 20.76 -1.03 10.64
N ASP A 94 20.85 -1.97 9.67
CA ASP A 94 22.07 -2.74 9.35
C ASP A 94 22.86 -2.15 8.16
N SER A 95 22.47 -0.97 7.64
CA SER A 95 23.25 -0.28 6.61
C SER A 95 24.40 0.52 7.26
N PRO A 96 25.50 0.80 6.53
CA PRO A 96 26.63 1.55 7.08
C PRO A 96 26.27 2.95 7.57
N ASP A 97 25.36 3.63 6.87
CA ASP A 97 24.88 4.98 7.17
C ASP A 97 23.64 4.99 8.08
N LYS A 98 22.93 3.86 8.18
CA LYS A 98 21.69 3.64 8.92
C LYS A 98 20.55 4.58 8.51
N VAL A 99 20.71 5.33 7.42
CA VAL A 99 19.73 6.33 7.01
C VAL A 99 18.54 5.59 6.39
N PRO A 100 17.30 5.83 6.86
CA PRO A 100 16.14 5.12 6.34
C PRO A 100 15.90 5.43 4.86
N ARG A 101 15.74 4.38 4.04
CA ARG A 101 15.30 4.49 2.66
C ARG A 101 13.78 4.70 2.66
N PRO A 102 13.27 5.70 1.91
CA PRO A 102 11.85 6.02 1.90
C PRO A 102 10.99 4.91 1.31
N VAL A 103 11.55 4.20 0.33
CA VAL A 103 10.92 3.07 -0.37
C VAL A 103 11.96 1.97 -0.52
N VAL A 104 11.53 0.73 -0.35
CA VAL A 104 12.31 -0.49 -0.62
C VAL A 104 11.38 -1.52 -1.23
N VAL A 105 11.82 -2.22 -2.28
CA VAL A 105 11.04 -3.30 -2.92
C VAL A 105 11.80 -4.61 -2.94
N GLY A 106 11.10 -5.67 -2.58
CA GLY A 106 11.51 -7.05 -2.78
C GLY A 106 10.87 -7.58 -4.04
N ASP A 107 11.65 -7.64 -5.10
CA ASP A 107 11.22 -8.09 -6.42
C ASP A 107 10.86 -9.59 -6.41
N ASN A 108 9.66 -9.92 -6.89
CA ASN A 108 9.12 -11.28 -6.97
C ASN A 108 9.15 -12.08 -5.64
N LYS A 109 9.13 -11.39 -4.48
CA LYS A 109 9.23 -12.02 -3.14
C LYS A 109 7.88 -12.45 -2.54
N GLY A 110 6.79 -11.87 -3.01
CA GLY A 110 5.43 -12.08 -2.52
C GLY A 110 4.73 -13.29 -3.15
N PHE A 111 3.47 -13.50 -2.74
CA PHE A 111 2.62 -14.55 -3.27
C PHE A 111 2.50 -14.44 -4.80
N ASN A 112 2.45 -15.58 -5.51
CA ASN A 112 2.43 -15.65 -6.97
C ASN A 112 3.62 -15.00 -7.69
N GLY A 113 4.74 -14.73 -7.01
CA GLY A 113 5.85 -13.96 -7.58
C GLY A 113 5.50 -12.47 -7.71
N SER A 114 4.59 -11.97 -6.87
CA SER A 114 4.34 -10.54 -6.75
C SER A 114 5.49 -9.85 -6.04
N ASP A 115 5.59 -8.54 -6.18
CA ASP A 115 6.51 -7.72 -5.43
C ASP A 115 6.06 -7.49 -3.98
N TYR A 116 7.04 -7.22 -3.12
CA TYR A 116 6.85 -6.79 -1.75
C TYR A 116 7.31 -5.34 -1.62
N LEU A 117 6.40 -4.42 -1.31
CA LEU A 117 6.71 -2.98 -1.24
C LEU A 117 6.76 -2.52 0.21
N VAL A 118 7.86 -1.89 0.61
CA VAL A 118 8.05 -1.28 1.93
C VAL A 118 8.14 0.22 1.78
N LEU A 119 7.28 0.93 2.50
CA LEU A 119 7.27 2.39 2.59
C LEU A 119 7.66 2.82 4.00
N LYS A 120 8.50 3.86 4.11
CA LYS A 120 8.93 4.45 5.38
C LYS A 120 8.62 5.95 5.41
N GLY A 121 8.12 6.42 6.54
CA GLY A 121 7.76 7.82 6.76
C GLY A 121 6.97 7.99 8.06
N THR A 122 7.02 9.16 8.68
CA THR A 122 6.28 9.39 9.93
C THR A 122 4.77 9.37 9.71
N ALA A 123 4.31 9.81 8.54
CA ALA A 123 2.89 9.88 8.17
C ALA A 123 2.22 8.55 7.83
N LEU A 124 3.00 7.47 7.67
CA LEU A 124 2.49 6.14 7.27
C LEU A 124 1.84 5.36 8.42
N GLY A 125 1.94 5.88 9.65
CA GLY A 125 1.28 5.29 10.80
C GLY A 125 -0.24 5.45 10.76
N MET A 126 -0.96 4.56 11.44
CA MET A 126 -2.43 4.57 11.49
C MET A 126 -3.01 5.60 12.49
N SER A 127 -2.16 6.24 13.29
CA SER A 127 -2.61 7.19 14.30
C SER A 127 -2.79 8.59 13.72
N THR A 128 -3.67 9.38 14.32
CA THR A 128 -3.80 10.80 13.97
C THR A 128 -2.51 11.58 14.28
N THR A 129 -1.76 11.16 15.31
CA THR A 129 -0.45 11.71 15.68
C THR A 129 0.57 11.61 14.54
N SER A 130 0.58 10.51 13.79
CA SER A 130 1.50 10.25 12.68
C SER A 130 1.41 11.33 11.58
N ARG A 131 0.26 11.97 11.46
CA ARG A 131 -0.02 13.02 10.45
C ARG A 131 0.14 14.44 10.99
N ARG A 132 0.59 14.57 12.24
CA ARG A 132 0.77 15.88 12.89
C ARG A 132 2.21 16.33 12.86
N TRP A 133 2.41 17.64 12.79
CA TRP A 133 3.73 18.26 12.83
C TRP A 133 3.71 19.58 13.61
N ALA A 134 4.88 20.08 14.01
CA ALA A 134 5.03 21.39 14.65
C ALA A 134 6.41 22.03 14.37
N TYR A 135 6.51 23.35 14.56
CA TYR A 135 7.78 24.07 14.54
C TYR A 135 8.24 24.40 15.96
N LEU A 136 9.54 24.21 16.22
CA LEU A 136 10.21 24.76 17.41
C LEU A 136 11.11 25.91 16.97
N ASN A 137 10.79 27.12 17.44
CA ASN A 137 11.59 28.31 17.17
C ASN A 137 12.39 28.72 18.41
N TYR A 138 13.60 29.18 18.17
CA TYR A 138 14.44 29.80 19.18
C TYR A 138 13.78 31.09 19.73
N SER A 139 13.83 31.27 21.05
CA SER A 139 13.58 32.56 21.72
C SER A 139 14.62 32.80 22.81
N SER A 140 15.00 34.06 23.02
CA SER A 140 15.91 34.46 24.11
C SER A 140 15.33 34.23 25.50
N THR A 141 14.01 34.02 25.61
CA THR A 141 13.28 33.73 26.85
C THR A 141 12.84 32.27 26.98
N GLY A 142 13.18 31.40 26.03
CA GLY A 142 12.78 29.98 26.02
C GLY A 142 12.53 29.44 24.61
N THR A 143 11.68 28.42 24.47
CA THR A 143 11.26 27.90 23.15
C THR A 143 9.84 28.33 22.85
N VAL A 144 9.60 28.82 21.64
CA VAL A 144 8.25 29.17 21.17
C VAL A 144 7.79 28.07 20.20
N ILE A 145 6.68 27.44 20.54
CA ILE A 145 5.99 26.53 19.64
C ILE A 145 5.07 27.39 18.76
N LYS A 146 5.38 27.45 17.47
CA LYS A 146 4.53 28.19 16.53
C LYS A 146 3.40 27.27 16.08
N GLN A 147 2.22 27.49 16.65
CA GLN A 147 0.98 26.92 16.12
C GLN A 147 0.48 27.81 14.98
N SER A 148 0.41 27.25 13.78
CA SER A 148 -0.21 27.80 12.58
C SER A 148 -1.74 27.82 12.67
N GLY A 149 -2.33 27.14 13.67
CA GLY A 149 -3.79 27.01 13.83
C GLY A 149 -4.42 25.97 12.90
N ALA A 150 -3.60 25.11 12.29
CA ALA A 150 -4.08 24.03 11.44
C ALA A 150 -4.46 22.80 12.29
N GLY A 151 -5.49 22.05 11.88
CA GLY A 151 -5.91 20.83 12.58
C GLY A 151 -4.89 19.69 12.56
N SER A 152 -3.86 19.81 11.72
CA SER A 152 -2.74 18.88 11.58
C SER A 152 -1.54 19.23 12.45
N GLU A 153 -1.68 20.09 13.45
CA GLU A 153 -0.57 20.43 14.34
C GLU A 153 -0.49 19.54 15.58
N LEU A 154 0.73 19.32 16.06
CA LEU A 154 0.94 18.72 17.37
C LEU A 154 0.51 19.70 18.46
N LEU A 155 -0.25 19.20 19.42
CA LEU A 155 -0.76 19.98 20.53
C LEU A 155 0.15 19.81 21.73
N LEU A 156 0.71 20.91 22.22
CA LEU A 156 1.60 20.88 23.38
C LEU A 156 0.85 20.34 24.62
N GLY A 157 1.45 19.38 25.31
CA GLY A 157 0.82 18.72 26.46
C GLY A 157 0.01 17.48 26.08
N SER A 158 -0.05 17.10 24.80
CA SER A 158 -0.71 15.87 24.36
C SER A 158 0.01 14.61 24.85
N GLY A 159 1.30 14.70 25.17
CA GLY A 159 2.13 13.54 25.52
C GLY A 159 2.41 12.63 24.31
N GLU A 160 2.11 13.11 23.09
CA GLU A 160 2.38 12.37 21.86
C GLU A 160 3.88 12.14 21.68
N ARG A 161 4.25 11.00 21.09
CA ARG A 161 5.64 10.67 20.80
C ARG A 161 5.99 11.18 19.41
N ALA A 162 7.05 11.97 19.36
CA ALA A 162 7.48 12.70 18.18
C ALA A 162 9.00 12.59 17.95
N LEU A 163 9.41 12.99 16.76
CA LEU A 163 10.80 13.12 16.34
C LEU A 163 11.11 14.57 16.10
N VAL A 164 12.35 14.97 16.37
CA VAL A 164 12.83 16.31 16.06
C VAL A 164 13.89 16.24 14.99
N ILE A 165 13.67 16.99 13.91
CA ILE A 165 14.57 17.11 12.78
C ILE A 165 15.09 18.53 12.75
N LYS A 166 16.41 18.67 12.87
CA LYS A 166 17.11 19.93 12.61
C LYS A 166 17.29 20.08 11.10
N GLN A 167 16.74 21.16 10.56
CA GLN A 167 16.95 21.56 9.18
C GLN A 167 18.12 22.54 9.10
N SER A 168 19.05 22.29 8.20
CA SER A 168 20.12 23.25 7.87
C SER A 168 20.30 23.33 6.36
N GLY A 169 20.40 24.54 5.82
CA GLY A 169 20.86 24.74 4.45
C GLY A 169 22.36 24.50 4.36
N THR A 170 22.81 23.75 3.36
CA THR A 170 24.23 23.68 2.98
C THR A 170 24.56 24.79 1.98
N SER A 171 25.85 25.12 1.83
CA SER A 171 26.33 26.14 0.89
C SER A 171 25.90 25.91 -0.56
N ASP A 172 25.60 24.66 -0.90
CA ASP A 172 25.23 24.23 -2.25
C ASP A 172 23.70 24.32 -2.50
N GLY A 173 22.96 24.95 -1.58
CA GLY A 173 21.50 25.06 -1.66
C GLY A 173 20.75 23.77 -1.31
N LYS A 174 21.45 22.66 -1.06
CA LYS A 174 20.84 21.41 -0.57
C LYS A 174 20.41 21.56 0.89
N VAL A 175 19.20 21.11 1.20
CA VAL A 175 18.71 21.02 2.58
C VAL A 175 19.31 19.78 3.23
N SER A 176 19.68 19.88 4.51
CA SER A 176 19.99 18.72 5.35
C SER A 176 18.91 18.58 6.43
N ARG A 177 18.50 17.34 6.68
CA ARG A 177 17.54 16.96 7.72
C ARG A 177 18.22 16.02 8.71
N LYS A 178 18.75 16.57 9.80
CA LYS A 178 19.47 15.80 10.81
C LYS A 178 18.56 15.42 11.97
N LEU A 179 18.54 14.15 12.35
CA LEU A 179 17.82 13.70 13.55
C LEU A 179 18.47 14.32 14.80
N VAL A 180 17.66 14.89 15.68
CA VAL A 180 18.09 15.37 17.00
C VAL A 180 17.93 14.24 18.01
N THR A 181 18.96 14.03 18.82
CA THR A 181 18.97 13.02 19.88
C THR A 181 19.39 13.65 21.20
N VAL A 182 19.13 12.95 22.30
CA VAL A 182 19.66 13.31 23.61
C VAL A 182 21.19 13.31 23.55
N ALA A 183 21.82 14.35 24.09
CA ALA A 183 23.28 14.50 24.06
C ALA A 183 23.97 13.26 24.65
N GLY A 184 24.88 12.65 23.86
CA GLY A 184 25.64 11.47 24.27
C GLY A 184 24.86 10.14 24.27
N GLY A 185 23.60 10.12 23.81
CA GLY A 185 22.76 8.92 23.78
C GLY A 185 22.14 8.62 22.42
N SER A 186 21.52 7.43 22.33
CA SER A 186 20.72 6.97 21.18
C SER A 186 19.25 7.36 21.27
N SER A 187 18.81 7.96 22.39
CA SER A 187 17.40 8.35 22.56
C SER A 187 17.03 9.50 21.64
N PHE A 188 16.02 9.29 20.81
CA PHE A 188 15.53 10.24 19.81
C PHE A 188 14.04 10.58 19.99
N THR A 189 13.36 9.91 20.93
CA THR A 189 11.93 10.12 21.19
C THR A 189 11.74 11.41 21.99
N LEU A 190 10.99 12.35 21.42
CA LEU A 190 10.44 13.49 22.15
C LEU A 190 9.03 13.14 22.62
N VAL A 191 8.76 13.24 23.92
CA VAL A 191 7.39 13.29 24.43
C VAL A 191 6.94 14.75 24.38
N PHE A 192 5.88 15.04 23.64
CA PHE A 192 5.40 16.39 23.38
C PHE A 192 4.57 16.95 24.57
N SER A 193 5.26 17.15 25.70
CA SER A 193 4.70 17.63 26.98
C SER A 193 5.33 18.94 27.45
N THR A 194 4.79 19.51 28.54
CA THR A 194 5.36 20.69 29.22
C THR A 194 6.04 20.30 30.54
N PRO A 195 7.29 20.73 30.79
CA PRO A 195 8.22 21.36 29.85
C PRO A 195 8.73 20.36 28.79
N LEU A 196 9.18 20.87 27.65
CA LEU A 196 9.89 20.07 26.64
C LEU A 196 11.32 19.78 27.12
N ALA A 197 11.86 18.62 26.75
CA ALA A 197 13.22 18.23 27.13
C ALA A 197 14.28 19.09 26.43
N GLU A 198 15.27 19.57 27.21
CA GLU A 198 16.27 20.56 26.76
C GLU A 198 17.10 20.09 25.56
N SER A 199 17.36 18.78 25.42
CA SER A 199 18.12 18.22 24.29
C SER A 199 17.46 18.41 22.93
N PHE A 200 16.16 18.70 22.90
CA PHE A 200 15.38 18.86 21.69
C PHE A 200 15.04 20.33 21.38
N LEU A 201 15.56 21.27 22.18
CA LEU A 201 15.28 22.70 22.01
C LEU A 201 16.30 23.35 21.07
N PRO A 202 15.88 24.33 20.24
CA PRO A 202 16.78 25.16 19.46
C PRO A 202 17.76 25.91 20.37
N SER A 203 19.05 25.86 20.05
CA SER A 203 20.11 26.51 20.85
C SER A 203 20.53 27.88 20.30
N ALA A 204 20.32 28.09 18.99
CA ALA A 204 20.69 29.31 18.28
C ALA A 204 19.52 29.84 17.44
N ALA A 205 19.52 31.15 17.15
CA ALA A 205 18.49 31.78 16.32
C ALA A 205 18.42 31.26 14.87
N THR A 206 19.47 30.60 14.40
CA THR A 206 19.54 29.96 13.07
C THR A 206 19.04 28.52 13.06
N ASP A 207 18.71 27.96 14.22
CA ASP A 207 18.25 26.58 14.34
C ASP A 207 16.77 26.47 13.95
N ASN A 208 16.48 25.76 12.85
CA ASN A 208 15.13 25.47 12.39
C ASN A 208 14.78 24.02 12.71
N PHE A 209 13.90 23.81 13.68
CA PHE A 209 13.55 22.47 14.16
C PHE A 209 12.10 22.14 13.76
N LEU A 210 11.96 21.02 13.06
CA LEU A 210 10.66 20.40 12.74
C LEU A 210 10.40 19.25 13.68
N VAL A 211 9.18 19.19 14.19
CA VAL A 211 8.70 18.11 15.03
C VAL A 211 7.67 17.32 14.24
N TYR A 212 7.89 16.02 14.10
CA TYR A 212 6.97 15.11 13.43
C TYR A 212 6.39 14.13 14.44
N GLY A 213 5.06 14.08 14.53
CA GLY A 213 4.39 13.08 15.34
C GLY A 213 4.57 11.70 14.71
N VAL A 214 4.82 10.69 15.56
CA VAL A 214 5.03 9.31 15.10
C VAL A 214 3.96 8.40 15.67
N ALA A 215 3.76 8.45 16.98
CA ALA A 215 2.89 7.53 17.69
C ALA A 215 2.14 8.23 18.84
N PRO A 216 0.95 7.73 19.21
CA PRO A 216 0.20 8.27 20.34
C PRO A 216 0.97 8.13 21.67
N PRO A 217 0.49 8.80 22.74
CA PRO A 217 1.10 8.72 24.06
C PRO A 217 1.21 7.27 24.54
N ASP A 218 2.39 6.91 25.01
CA ASP A 218 2.73 5.58 25.51
C ASP A 218 3.90 5.68 26.49
N LYS A 219 4.10 4.65 27.31
CA LYS A 219 5.21 4.57 28.25
C LYS A 219 6.52 4.17 27.56
N ASP A 220 6.43 3.37 26.51
CA ASP A 220 7.60 2.87 25.80
C ASP A 220 8.13 3.92 24.80
N PRO A 221 9.46 4.10 24.69
CA PRO A 221 10.04 4.95 23.65
C PRO A 221 9.81 4.35 22.26
N LEU A 222 10.01 5.16 21.21
CA LEU A 222 9.98 4.67 19.83
C LEU A 222 11.20 3.76 19.57
N GLU A 223 10.99 2.64 18.88
CA GLU A 223 12.07 1.71 18.53
C GLU A 223 12.90 2.21 17.33
N PHE A 224 12.25 2.88 16.38
CA PHE A 224 12.88 3.42 15.17
C PHE A 224 12.31 4.81 14.79
N PRO A 225 13.08 5.67 14.09
CA PRO A 225 12.71 7.08 13.87
C PRO A 225 11.76 7.30 12.69
N PHE A 226 10.77 6.42 12.48
CA PHE A 226 9.77 6.52 11.41
C PHE A 226 8.61 5.55 11.66
N ASN A 227 7.56 5.61 10.84
CA ASN A 227 6.61 4.50 10.72
C ASN A 227 6.90 3.72 9.43
N ARG A 228 6.64 2.41 9.44
CA ARG A 228 6.84 1.51 8.30
C ARG A 228 5.51 0.87 7.91
N ALA A 229 5.20 0.91 6.62
CA ALA A 229 4.04 0.26 6.02
C ALA A 229 4.50 -0.67 4.89
N ASP A 230 4.12 -1.94 5.00
CA ASP A 230 4.47 -2.99 4.04
C ASP A 230 3.23 -3.37 3.23
N TYR A 231 3.36 -3.44 1.91
CA TYR A 231 2.33 -3.87 0.98
C TYR A 231 2.75 -5.15 0.31
N TYR A 232 1.90 -6.16 0.44
CA TYR A 232 2.19 -7.48 -0.10
C TYR A 232 0.93 -8.27 -0.37
N LEU A 233 1.05 -9.19 -1.31
CA LEU A 233 0.02 -10.15 -1.60
C LEU A 233 0.16 -11.35 -0.66
N ASN A 234 -0.93 -11.76 -0.03
CA ASN A 234 -1.00 -12.99 0.74
C ASN A 234 -2.34 -13.68 0.55
N ARG A 235 -2.37 -15.01 0.68
CA ARG A 235 -3.60 -15.79 0.62
C ARG A 235 -3.83 -16.46 1.97
N THR A 236 -4.84 -15.98 2.68
CA THR A 236 -5.30 -16.55 3.94
C THR A 236 -6.53 -17.44 3.69
N ASP A 237 -6.94 -18.17 4.72
CA ASP A 237 -8.14 -19.03 4.66
C ASP A 237 -9.44 -18.21 4.54
N ASP A 238 -9.40 -16.93 4.90
CA ASP A 238 -10.55 -16.02 4.96
C ASP A 238 -10.82 -15.29 3.63
N ILE A 239 -10.20 -15.73 2.53
CA ILE A 239 -10.44 -15.11 1.22
C ILE A 239 -11.88 -15.39 0.74
N PRO A 240 -12.58 -14.40 0.15
CA PRO A 240 -13.93 -14.63 -0.31
C PRO A 240 -14.06 -15.78 -1.33
N SER A 241 -15.11 -16.60 -1.20
CA SER A 241 -15.32 -17.79 -2.03
C SER A 241 -15.54 -17.51 -3.52
N TYR A 242 -15.79 -16.25 -3.88
CA TYR A 242 -15.91 -15.83 -5.28
C TYR A 242 -14.55 -15.57 -5.93
N CYS A 243 -13.47 -15.39 -5.17
CA CYS A 243 -12.12 -15.24 -5.70
C CYS A 243 -11.63 -16.53 -6.35
N ALA A 244 -10.98 -16.42 -7.51
CA ALA A 244 -10.40 -17.53 -8.22
C ALA A 244 -9.35 -18.22 -7.34
N GLY A 245 -9.47 -19.53 -7.19
CA GLY A 245 -8.50 -20.33 -6.46
C GLY A 245 -8.91 -21.79 -6.44
N VAL A 246 -7.91 -22.64 -6.25
CA VAL A 246 -8.10 -24.09 -6.15
C VAL A 246 -7.88 -24.56 -4.73
N ASP A 247 -6.89 -23.98 -4.05
CA ASP A 247 -6.51 -24.32 -2.67
C ASP A 247 -5.89 -23.10 -1.97
N ARG A 248 -5.26 -23.31 -0.80
CA ARG A 248 -4.65 -22.22 -0.01
C ARG A 248 -3.37 -21.65 -0.62
N ASN A 249 -2.72 -22.40 -1.52
CA ASN A 249 -1.45 -22.03 -2.15
C ASN A 249 -1.63 -21.62 -3.62
N ARG A 250 -2.81 -21.84 -4.20
CA ARG A 250 -3.12 -21.56 -5.61
C ARG A 250 -4.41 -20.78 -5.75
N GLY A 251 -4.32 -19.61 -6.37
CA GLY A 251 -5.42 -18.70 -6.58
C GLY A 251 -4.96 -17.26 -6.58
N THR A 252 -5.92 -16.37 -6.44
CA THR A 252 -5.69 -14.96 -6.12
C THR A 252 -5.50 -14.79 -4.61
N GLY A 253 -4.82 -13.74 -4.18
CA GLY A 253 -4.69 -13.36 -2.77
C GLY A 253 -5.48 -12.11 -2.43
N VAL A 254 -5.18 -11.57 -1.26
CA VAL A 254 -5.62 -10.26 -0.79
C VAL A 254 -4.38 -9.37 -0.69
N LEU A 255 -4.45 -8.17 -1.25
CA LEU A 255 -3.44 -7.15 -1.07
C LEU A 255 -3.58 -6.59 0.35
N TYR A 256 -2.55 -6.74 1.18
CA TYR A 256 -2.53 -6.22 2.54
C TYR A 256 -1.66 -4.99 2.65
N LYS A 257 -2.07 -4.03 3.49
CA LYS A 257 -1.20 -3.04 4.12
C LYS A 257 -0.90 -3.50 5.53
N LYS A 258 0.37 -3.72 5.87
CA LYS A 258 0.81 -4.04 7.22
C LYS A 258 1.56 -2.86 7.81
N VAL A 259 1.07 -2.32 8.92
CA VAL A 259 1.76 -1.24 9.64
C VAL A 259 2.53 -1.85 10.80
N ILE A 260 3.83 -1.56 10.85
CA ILE A 260 4.73 -2.06 11.89
C ILE A 260 4.57 -1.19 13.14
N SER A 261 4.37 -1.82 14.29
CA SER A 261 4.27 -1.12 15.56
C SER A 261 5.66 -0.80 16.14
N HIS A 262 5.70 0.17 17.04
CA HIS A 262 6.88 0.51 17.86
C HIS A 262 7.01 -0.37 19.10
N ASN A 263 6.23 -1.45 19.20
CA ASN A 263 6.36 -2.45 20.24
C ASN A 263 6.41 -3.82 19.56
N SER A 264 7.62 -4.33 19.34
CA SER A 264 8.06 -5.54 18.62
C SER A 264 7.19 -6.85 18.63
N THR A 265 6.00 -6.89 19.22
CA THR A 265 5.12 -8.05 19.33
C THR A 265 3.81 -7.96 18.54
N THR A 266 3.40 -6.77 18.04
CA THR A 266 2.10 -6.63 17.34
C THR A 266 2.22 -6.08 15.93
N HIS A 267 1.60 -6.75 14.98
CA HIS A 267 1.52 -6.29 13.60
C HIS A 267 0.07 -6.33 13.15
N PHE A 268 -0.41 -5.22 12.59
CA PHE A 268 -1.76 -5.16 12.03
C PHE A 268 -1.68 -5.15 10.51
N ALA A 269 -2.29 -6.16 9.89
CA ALA A 269 -2.46 -6.24 8.45
C ALA A 269 -3.91 -5.89 8.09
N TYR A 270 -4.08 -4.93 7.19
CA TYR A 270 -5.36 -4.42 6.72
C TYR A 270 -5.57 -4.86 5.27
N PRO A 271 -6.64 -5.62 4.98
CA PRO A 271 -6.96 -5.99 3.60
C PRO A 271 -7.38 -4.75 2.82
N LEU A 272 -6.77 -4.52 1.65
CA LEU A 272 -7.05 -3.39 0.78
C LEU A 272 -7.85 -3.79 -0.46
N LEU A 273 -7.50 -4.92 -1.07
CA LEU A 273 -8.13 -5.40 -2.29
C LEU A 273 -8.13 -6.93 -2.33
N ASP A 274 -9.31 -7.50 -2.51
CA ASP A 274 -9.49 -8.95 -2.63
C ASP A 274 -9.26 -9.42 -4.08
N CYS A 275 -9.05 -10.73 -4.22
CA CYS A 275 -8.89 -11.43 -5.49
C CYS A 275 -7.77 -10.87 -6.40
N VAL A 276 -6.64 -10.48 -5.81
CA VAL A 276 -5.46 -9.99 -6.54
C VAL A 276 -4.59 -11.16 -7.00
N ALA A 277 -4.26 -11.24 -8.28
CA ALA A 277 -3.37 -12.27 -8.82
C ALA A 277 -1.89 -11.89 -8.73
N ASP A 278 -1.57 -10.61 -8.93
CA ASP A 278 -0.20 -10.13 -9.06
C ASP A 278 -0.07 -8.64 -8.70
N LEU A 279 1.10 -8.24 -8.19
CA LEU A 279 1.52 -6.87 -7.87
C LEU A 279 2.95 -6.67 -8.38
N GLN A 280 3.17 -5.66 -9.20
CA GLN A 280 4.48 -5.33 -9.80
C GLN A 280 4.79 -3.84 -9.58
N VAL A 281 6.03 -3.51 -9.24
CA VAL A 281 6.47 -2.15 -8.91
C VAL A 281 7.66 -1.76 -9.80
N VAL A 282 7.52 -0.62 -10.48
CA VAL A 282 8.52 -0.07 -11.40
C VAL A 282 8.85 1.35 -10.98
N PHE A 283 10.13 1.70 -11.02
CA PHE A 283 10.62 3.03 -10.67
C PHE A 283 11.15 3.74 -11.91
N PHE A 284 11.00 5.06 -11.95
CA PHE A 284 11.65 5.91 -12.94
C PHE A 284 12.73 6.75 -12.24
N LEU A 285 13.98 6.58 -12.65
CA LEU A 285 15.13 7.23 -12.04
C LEU A 285 15.80 8.22 -13.00
N ASP A 286 16.02 9.45 -12.53
CA ASP A 286 16.87 10.44 -13.19
C ASP A 286 18.32 10.30 -12.69
N THR A 287 19.02 9.29 -13.21
CA THR A 287 20.41 8.98 -12.84
C THR A 287 21.40 10.07 -13.29
N GLY A 288 21.04 10.87 -14.31
CA GLY A 288 21.87 11.93 -14.87
C GLY A 288 21.59 13.34 -14.32
N GLY A 289 20.52 13.53 -13.54
CA GLY A 289 20.05 14.86 -13.10
C GLY A 289 19.61 15.74 -14.27
N THR A 290 19.20 15.14 -15.39
CA THR A 290 18.85 15.84 -16.64
C THR A 290 17.35 15.94 -16.87
N GLY A 291 16.54 15.32 -16.00
CA GLY A 291 15.10 15.13 -16.20
C GLY A 291 14.76 14.01 -17.19
N ALA A 292 15.75 13.38 -17.81
CA ALA A 292 15.62 12.14 -18.56
C ALA A 292 16.10 10.97 -17.68
N GLY A 293 15.27 9.94 -17.59
CA GLY A 293 15.51 8.81 -16.71
C GLY A 293 15.17 7.49 -17.35
N ASP A 294 15.54 6.41 -16.68
CA ASP A 294 15.26 5.04 -17.09
C ASP A 294 14.33 4.36 -16.09
N TYR A 295 13.61 3.36 -16.59
CA TYR A 295 12.73 2.53 -15.76
C TYR A 295 13.49 1.32 -15.21
N HIS A 296 13.30 1.03 -13.93
CA HIS A 296 13.99 -0.02 -13.20
C HIS A 296 13.03 -0.83 -12.32
N THR A 297 13.33 -2.11 -12.11
CA THR A 297 12.65 -2.96 -11.12
C THR A 297 13.26 -2.81 -9.73
N GLY A 298 12.60 -3.37 -8.72
CA GLY A 298 13.16 -3.43 -7.36
C GLY A 298 14.47 -4.23 -7.27
N SER A 299 14.63 -5.27 -8.10
CA SER A 299 15.81 -6.15 -8.09
C SER A 299 17.09 -5.46 -8.58
N GLU A 300 16.97 -4.39 -9.35
CA GLU A 300 18.11 -3.57 -9.81
C GLU A 300 18.49 -2.48 -8.79
N LEU A 301 17.49 -1.87 -8.15
CA LEU A 301 17.67 -0.70 -7.30
C LEU A 301 18.00 -1.02 -5.85
N PHE A 302 17.38 -2.06 -5.28
CA PHE A 302 17.48 -2.33 -3.84
C PHE A 302 18.51 -3.40 -3.49
N VAL A 303 19.42 -3.70 -4.41
CA VAL A 303 20.63 -4.47 -4.10
C VAL A 303 21.44 -3.72 -3.04
N LYS A 304 21.63 -4.35 -1.88
CA LYS A 304 22.29 -3.74 -0.72
C LYS A 304 23.66 -3.18 -1.11
N GLY A 305 23.85 -1.87 -0.92
CA GLY A 305 25.11 -1.17 -1.17
C GLY A 305 25.27 -0.57 -2.57
N VAL A 306 24.28 -0.69 -3.47
CA VAL A 306 24.32 -0.06 -4.80
C VAL A 306 23.83 1.39 -4.75
N TYR A 307 22.65 1.63 -4.18
CA TYR A 307 22.09 2.97 -3.99
C TYR A 307 21.98 3.30 -2.50
N SER A 308 22.48 4.47 -2.10
CA SER A 308 22.27 4.99 -0.75
C SER A 308 20.86 5.58 -0.60
N ALA A 309 20.42 5.79 0.64
CA ALA A 309 19.17 6.52 0.89
C ALA A 309 19.20 7.96 0.34
N GLY A 310 20.38 8.55 0.18
CA GLY A 310 20.56 9.84 -0.49
C GLY A 310 20.31 9.76 -1.99
N ASP A 311 20.89 8.76 -2.65
CA ASP A 311 20.75 8.57 -4.10
C ASP A 311 19.30 8.32 -4.50
N LEU A 312 18.58 7.49 -3.73
CA LEU A 312 17.17 7.18 -4.00
C LEU A 312 16.27 8.41 -3.87
N ARG A 313 16.56 9.32 -2.93
CA ARG A 313 15.82 10.59 -2.82
C ARG A 313 16.09 11.50 -4.02
N ASP A 314 17.36 11.68 -4.36
CA ASP A 314 17.75 12.59 -5.43
C ASP A 314 17.31 12.08 -6.82
N GLN A 315 17.25 10.76 -7.04
CA GLN A 315 17.05 10.15 -8.37
C GLN A 315 15.64 9.63 -8.64
N ILE A 316 14.88 9.14 -7.65
CA ILE A 316 13.51 8.63 -7.91
C ILE A 316 12.60 9.82 -8.25
N LYS A 317 12.00 9.80 -9.45
CA LYS A 317 11.03 10.83 -9.88
C LYS A 317 9.61 10.29 -9.97
N GLU A 318 9.46 9.00 -10.22
CA GLU A 318 8.13 8.37 -10.36
C GLU A 318 8.16 6.92 -9.87
N ILE A 319 7.06 6.50 -9.24
CA ILE A 319 6.81 5.12 -8.84
C ILE A 319 5.53 4.68 -9.54
N ARG A 320 5.60 3.56 -10.27
CA ARG A 320 4.48 2.92 -10.94
C ARG A 320 4.18 1.60 -10.26
N ILE A 321 2.91 1.37 -9.95
CA ILE A 321 2.42 0.11 -9.40
C ILE A 321 1.36 -0.45 -10.32
N TYR A 322 1.53 -1.72 -10.66
CA TYR A 322 0.61 -2.49 -11.48
C TYR A 322 0.02 -3.62 -10.66
N ILE A 323 -1.32 -3.68 -10.57
CA ILE A 323 -2.03 -4.69 -9.80
C ILE A 323 -3.00 -5.40 -10.72
N LEU A 324 -2.82 -6.71 -10.88
CA LEU A 324 -3.77 -7.56 -11.59
C LEU A 324 -4.76 -8.13 -10.60
N ALA A 325 -6.05 -7.81 -10.75
CA ALA A 325 -7.09 -8.36 -9.90
C ALA A 325 -8.29 -8.87 -10.69
N GLN A 326 -9.00 -9.81 -10.08
CA GLN A 326 -10.28 -10.28 -10.56
C GLN A 326 -11.40 -9.32 -10.14
N GLN A 327 -12.33 -9.04 -11.06
CA GLN A 327 -13.56 -8.32 -10.78
C GLN A 327 -14.74 -9.28 -10.65
N GLY A 328 -15.52 -9.09 -9.58
CA GLY A 328 -16.72 -9.88 -9.32
C GLY A 328 -16.45 -11.37 -9.15
N ARG A 329 -17.45 -12.19 -9.51
CA ARG A 329 -17.39 -13.67 -9.42
C ARG A 329 -17.17 -14.30 -10.79
N LYS A 330 -16.93 -15.62 -10.78
CA LYS A 330 -16.92 -16.45 -11.99
C LYS A 330 -18.21 -16.28 -12.82
N ASP A 331 -18.05 -16.01 -14.10
CA ASP A 331 -19.11 -15.97 -15.11
C ASP A 331 -18.85 -17.06 -16.16
N LEU A 332 -19.69 -18.10 -16.16
CA LEU A 332 -19.59 -19.23 -17.09
C LEU A 332 -19.91 -18.84 -18.55
N SER A 333 -20.60 -17.73 -18.76
CA SER A 333 -20.90 -17.19 -20.09
C SER A 333 -19.78 -16.31 -20.64
N TYR A 334 -18.86 -15.87 -19.78
CA TYR A 334 -17.71 -15.08 -20.15
C TYR A 334 -16.49 -15.96 -20.47
N LEU A 335 -15.71 -15.54 -21.45
CA LEU A 335 -14.44 -16.14 -21.79
C LEU A 335 -13.41 -15.03 -22.04
N TYR A 336 -12.41 -14.95 -21.17
CA TYR A 336 -11.34 -13.96 -21.30
C TYR A 336 -10.61 -14.13 -22.64
N PRO A 337 -10.44 -13.05 -23.42
CA PRO A 337 -9.77 -13.10 -24.71
C PRO A 337 -8.26 -13.31 -24.51
N VAL A 338 -7.70 -14.30 -25.21
CA VAL A 338 -6.26 -14.59 -25.19
C VAL A 338 -5.76 -14.54 -26.62
N VAL A 339 -4.88 -13.58 -26.91
CA VAL A 339 -4.26 -13.45 -28.23
C VAL A 339 -2.97 -14.28 -28.30
N ASP A 340 -2.15 -14.20 -27.26
CA ASP A 340 -0.91 -14.95 -27.11
C ASP A 340 -0.97 -15.80 -25.82
N PRO A 341 -0.96 -17.14 -25.91
CA PRO A 341 -0.96 -18.01 -24.74
C PRO A 341 0.26 -17.85 -23.82
N GLU A 342 1.42 -17.44 -24.34
CA GLU A 342 2.62 -17.23 -23.51
C GLU A 342 2.57 -15.87 -22.78
N ARG A 343 1.80 -14.92 -23.31
CA ARG A 343 1.59 -13.59 -22.74
C ARG A 343 0.10 -13.30 -22.56
N ALA A 344 -0.61 -14.24 -21.95
CA ALA A 344 -2.06 -14.17 -21.80
C ALA A 344 -2.50 -12.92 -21.05
N ILE A 345 -1.78 -12.55 -19.97
CA ILE A 345 -1.94 -11.28 -19.27
C ILE A 345 -0.55 -10.68 -18.99
N VAL A 346 -0.40 -9.38 -19.23
CA VAL A 346 0.81 -8.61 -18.91
C VAL A 346 0.45 -7.63 -17.79
N VAL A 347 1.20 -7.68 -16.70
CA VAL A 347 1.08 -6.87 -15.49
C VAL A 347 2.19 -5.83 -15.51
N GLY A 348 1.91 -4.73 -16.18
CA GLY A 348 2.89 -3.70 -16.49
C GLY A 348 2.48 -2.89 -17.72
N ASP A 349 3.28 -1.89 -18.05
CA ASP A 349 3.07 -1.09 -19.25
C ASP A 349 3.64 -1.81 -20.48
N ARG A 350 2.78 -2.07 -21.47
CA ARG A 350 3.16 -2.73 -22.73
C ARG A 350 4.11 -1.91 -23.58
N GLY A 351 4.21 -0.60 -23.34
CA GLY A 351 5.17 0.29 -23.98
C GLY A 351 6.57 0.24 -23.36
N LEU A 352 6.73 -0.39 -22.20
CA LEU A 352 8.02 -0.56 -21.53
C LEU A 352 8.67 -1.89 -21.89
N ALA A 353 9.97 -2.02 -21.55
CA ALA A 353 10.70 -3.26 -21.74
C ALA A 353 9.98 -4.42 -21.02
N PRO A 354 9.87 -5.62 -21.65
CA PRO A 354 9.14 -6.76 -21.07
C PRO A 354 9.65 -7.20 -19.69
N GLU A 355 10.91 -6.89 -19.40
CA GLU A 355 11.63 -7.19 -18.16
C GLU A 355 11.08 -6.43 -16.96
N LEU A 356 10.41 -5.29 -17.22
CA LEU A 356 9.79 -4.41 -16.22
C LEU A 356 8.33 -4.79 -15.93
N SER A 357 7.85 -5.91 -16.48
CA SER A 357 6.45 -6.33 -16.38
C SER A 357 6.32 -7.79 -15.97
N GLY A 358 5.36 -8.08 -15.10
CA GLY A 358 4.96 -9.46 -14.80
C GLY A 358 4.22 -10.07 -16.00
N VAL A 359 4.63 -11.25 -16.46
CA VAL A 359 3.95 -11.94 -17.56
C VAL A 359 3.32 -13.24 -17.07
N TRP A 360 2.03 -13.38 -17.37
CA TRP A 360 1.24 -14.57 -17.08
C TRP A 360 0.89 -15.30 -18.37
N SER A 361 1.45 -16.50 -18.54
CA SER A 361 1.01 -17.41 -19.58
C SER A 361 -0.31 -18.09 -19.19
N ALA A 362 -1.08 -18.54 -20.19
CA ALA A 362 -2.32 -19.28 -19.99
C ALA A 362 -2.07 -20.57 -19.19
N ALA A 363 -0.92 -21.21 -19.39
CA ALA A 363 -0.50 -22.38 -18.61
C ALA A 363 -0.28 -22.02 -17.15
N ARG A 364 0.46 -20.93 -16.85
CA ARG A 364 0.71 -20.45 -15.49
C ARG A 364 -0.58 -20.04 -14.79
N LEU A 365 -1.48 -19.33 -15.48
CA LEU A 365 -2.79 -18.97 -14.92
C LEU A 365 -3.62 -20.21 -14.60
N SER A 366 -3.64 -21.19 -15.50
CA SER A 366 -4.35 -22.45 -15.28
C SER A 366 -3.79 -23.25 -14.10
N SER A 367 -2.46 -23.25 -13.91
CA SER A 367 -1.81 -24.06 -12.90
C SER A 367 -1.72 -23.38 -11.53
N GLN A 368 -1.53 -22.06 -11.48
CA GLN A 368 -1.31 -21.28 -10.25
C GLN A 368 -2.56 -20.56 -9.75
N ILE A 369 -3.48 -20.15 -10.63
CA ILE A 369 -4.71 -19.46 -10.24
C ILE A 369 -5.90 -20.42 -10.21
N SER A 370 -6.33 -20.89 -11.38
CA SER A 370 -7.46 -21.80 -11.54
C SER A 370 -7.54 -22.31 -12.98
N PRO A 371 -7.91 -23.58 -13.24
CA PRO A 371 -8.19 -24.07 -14.59
C PRO A 371 -9.25 -23.24 -15.32
N ASP A 372 -10.16 -22.63 -14.55
CA ASP A 372 -11.26 -21.82 -15.06
C ASP A 372 -10.95 -20.32 -15.11
N TRP A 373 -9.68 -19.90 -15.02
CA TRP A 373 -9.28 -18.49 -14.94
C TRP A 373 -9.91 -17.61 -16.05
N ARG A 374 -10.22 -18.18 -17.22
CA ARG A 374 -10.87 -17.46 -18.34
C ARG A 374 -12.33 -17.10 -18.08
N HIS A 375 -12.98 -17.72 -17.11
CA HIS A 375 -14.35 -17.39 -16.69
C HIS A 375 -14.39 -16.26 -15.66
N TYR A 376 -13.28 -15.55 -15.46
CA TYR A 376 -13.19 -14.42 -14.56
C TYR A 376 -12.84 -13.16 -15.35
N HIS A 377 -13.39 -12.03 -14.91
CA HIS A 377 -13.03 -10.72 -15.45
C HIS A 377 -11.75 -10.25 -14.77
N TRP A 378 -10.71 -10.00 -15.57
CA TRP A 378 -9.42 -9.51 -15.07
C TRP A 378 -9.26 -8.03 -15.38
N LYS A 379 -8.83 -7.26 -14.38
CA LYS A 379 -8.55 -5.83 -14.49
C LYS A 379 -7.14 -5.54 -14.02
N LEU A 380 -6.44 -4.74 -14.82
CA LEU A 380 -5.14 -4.19 -14.46
C LEU A 380 -5.35 -2.78 -13.92
N PHE A 381 -5.02 -2.58 -12.65
CA PHE A 381 -4.93 -1.26 -12.04
C PHE A 381 -3.52 -0.73 -12.21
N SER A 382 -3.41 0.54 -12.62
CA SER A 382 -2.14 1.25 -12.78
C SER A 382 -2.17 2.48 -11.89
N ILE A 383 -1.28 2.54 -10.91
CA ILE A 383 -1.07 3.70 -10.05
C ILE A 383 0.27 4.32 -10.45
N VAL A 384 0.26 5.61 -10.76
CA VAL A 384 1.47 6.37 -11.06
C VAL A 384 1.54 7.51 -10.05
N VAL A 385 2.63 7.58 -9.30
CA VAL A 385 2.84 8.57 -8.25
C VAL A 385 4.19 9.23 -8.42
N GLN A 386 4.21 10.55 -8.29
CA GLN A 386 5.42 11.34 -8.13
C GLN A 386 5.55 11.66 -6.64
N PRO A 387 6.52 11.06 -5.92
CA PRO A 387 6.66 11.27 -4.49
C PRO A 387 6.94 12.74 -4.17
N GLY A 388 6.10 13.37 -3.34
CA GLY A 388 6.22 14.81 -3.06
C GLY A 388 7.33 15.16 -2.07
N ASN A 389 7.96 14.16 -1.46
CA ASN A 389 8.89 14.31 -0.34
C ASN A 389 10.28 13.69 -0.58
N LEU A 390 10.56 13.28 -1.82
CA LEU A 390 11.83 12.70 -2.25
C LEU A 390 12.70 13.73 -2.96
#